data_AF-G9L428-F1
#
_entry.id   AF-G9L428-F1
#
_cell.length_a   1.000
_cell.length_b   1.000
_cell.length_c   1.000
_cell.angle_alpha   90.00
_cell.angle_beta   90.00
_cell.angle_gamma   90.00
#
_symmetry.space_group_name_H-M   'P 1'
#
loop_
_entity.id
_entity.type
_entity.pdbx_description
1 polymer ?
#
loop_
_entity_poly.entity_id
_entity_poly.type
_entity_poly.pdbx_seq_one_letter_code
_entity_poly.pdbx_strand_id
1 'polypeptide(L)'
;EEGEPEKRKRSRKLVLDRKLAILERAIESNQSSVELQLAKLELCAEFWEPSALLREWQKLIFVHPNKTALWQKYLLFCQSQFSTFTVAKIHGLYGKCLSTLSAVLDGSILSHPALPGTEEAVFAL
;
A
#
# COMPACT_ATOMS: atom_id res chain seq x y z
N GLU A 1 2.34 -22.63 33.81
CA GLU A 1 3.13 -21.84 32.84
C GLU A 1 2.32 -21.28 31.65
N GLU A 2 0.99 -21.40 31.61
CA GLU A 2 0.16 -20.89 30.49
C GLU A 2 0.07 -19.36 30.35
N GLY A 3 0.66 -18.57 31.27
CA GLY A 3 0.53 -17.11 31.31
C GLY A 3 1.58 -16.30 30.53
N GLU A 4 2.75 -16.86 30.24
CA GLU A 4 3.82 -16.16 29.53
C GLU A 4 3.53 -15.82 28.05
N PRO A 5 3.01 -16.74 27.21
CA PRO A 5 2.74 -16.42 25.80
C PRO A 5 1.64 -15.36 25.65
N GLU A 6 0.61 -15.38 26.51
CA GLU A 6 -0.47 -14.39 26.50
C GLU A 6 0.01 -13.00 26.95
N LYS A 7 0.89 -12.93 27.96
CA LYS A 7 1.51 -11.68 28.39
C LYS A 7 2.38 -11.06 27.29
N ARG A 8 3.12 -11.89 26.54
CA ARG A 8 3.93 -11.45 25.40
C ARG A 8 3.07 -10.93 24.24
N LYS A 9 1.98 -11.62 23.90
CA LYS A 9 1.02 -11.16 22.88
C LYS A 9 0.41 -9.81 23.23
N ARG A 10 -0.04 -9.63 24.48
CA ARG A 10 -0.59 -8.35 24.98
C ARG A 10 0.44 -7.22 24.90
N SER A 11 1.68 -7.50 25.30
CA SER A 11 2.77 -6.52 25.25
C SER A 11 3.09 -6.10 23.81
N ARG A 12 3.11 -7.06 22.87
CA ARG A 12 3.31 -6.76 21.43
C ARG A 12 2.18 -5.91 20.88
N LYS A 13 0.92 -6.24 21.19
CA LYS A 13 -0.24 -5.46 20.77
C LYS A 13 -0.15 -4.00 21.25
N LEU A 14 0.19 -3.78 22.52
CA LEU A 14 0.37 -2.44 23.08
C LEU A 14 1.44 -1.63 22.33
N VAL A 15 2.56 -2.26 21.97
CA VAL A 15 3.62 -1.62 21.19
C VAL A 15 3.15 -1.26 19.79
N LEU A 16 2.41 -2.15 19.12
CA LEU A 16 1.85 -1.89 17.79
C LEU A 16 0.83 -0.74 17.83
N ASP A 17 -0.07 -0.73 18.81
CA ASP A 17 -1.05 0.33 19.01
C ASP A 17 -0.36 1.69 19.24
N ARG A 18 0.73 1.70 20.03
CA ARG A 18 1.51 2.93 20.26
C ARG A 18 2.22 3.40 19.00
N LYS A 19 2.82 2.50 18.23
CA LYS A 19 3.46 2.83 16.94
C LYS A 19 2.44 3.39 15.95
N LEU A 20 1.25 2.79 15.88
CA LEU A 20 0.17 3.26 15.02
C LEU A 20 -0.27 4.68 15.41
N ALA A 21 -0.50 4.95 16.69
CA ALA A 21 -0.89 6.28 17.16
C ALA A 21 0.16 7.36 16.84
N ILE A 22 1.46 7.02 16.89
CA ILE A 22 2.54 7.93 16.50
C ILE A 22 2.50 8.19 15.00
N LEU A 23 2.34 7.14 14.18
CA LEU A 23 2.23 7.27 12.73
C LEU A 23 1.00 8.09 12.32
N GLU A 24 -0.14 7.88 12.97
CA GLU A 24 -1.37 8.63 12.66
C GLU A 24 -1.19 10.12 12.93
N ARG A 25 -0.61 10.49 14.06
CA ARG A 25 -0.27 11.89 14.35
C ARG A 25 0.73 12.49 13.35
N ALA A 26 1.70 11.69 12.92
CA ALA A 26 2.66 12.12 11.91
C ALA A 26 1.96 12.35 10.55
N ILE A 27 1.03 11.49 10.16
CA ILE A 27 0.22 11.62 8.93
C ILE A 27 -0.70 12.85 9.01
N GLU A 28 -1.36 13.09 10.14
CA GLU A 28 -2.20 14.27 10.34
C GLU A 28 -1.43 15.58 10.09
N SER A 29 -0.16 15.61 10.51
CA SER A 29 0.74 16.75 10.31
C SER A 29 1.38 16.80 8.92
N ASN A 30 1.39 15.68 8.18
CA ASN A 30 2.11 15.50 6.92
C ASN A 30 1.28 14.69 5.91
N GLN A 31 0.06 15.16 5.61
CA GLN A 31 -0.96 14.38 4.89
C GLN A 31 -0.55 13.95 3.47
N SER A 32 0.39 14.66 2.84
CA SER A 32 0.90 14.37 1.50
C SER A 32 2.07 13.38 1.47
N SER A 33 2.60 12.96 2.62
CA SER A 33 3.71 12.00 2.66
C SER A 33 3.22 10.59 2.42
N VAL A 34 3.58 10.06 1.25
CA VAL A 34 3.27 8.68 0.86
C VAL A 34 4.09 7.69 1.66
N GLU A 35 5.29 8.08 2.09
CA GLU A 35 6.18 7.26 2.92
C GLU A 35 5.55 6.97 4.27
N LEU A 36 4.93 7.97 4.92
CA LEU A 36 4.21 7.77 6.18
C LEU A 36 2.97 6.90 6.00
N GLN A 37 2.23 7.09 4.90
CA GLN A 37 1.07 6.25 4.58
C GLN A 37 1.47 4.79 4.31
N LEU A 38 2.58 4.57 3.60
CA LEU A 38 3.15 3.24 3.37
C LEU A 38 3.60 2.59 4.69
N ALA A 39 4.30 3.32 5.55
CA ALA A 39 4.72 2.82 6.86
C ALA A 39 3.51 2.41 7.72
N LYS A 40 2.40 3.15 7.63
CA LYS A 40 1.14 2.76 8.28
C LYS A 40 0.60 1.45 7.71
N LEU A 41 0.56 1.28 6.39
CA LEU A 41 0.08 0.03 5.76
C LEU A 41 0.94 -1.17 6.13
N GLU A 42 2.27 -1.01 6.12
CA GLU A 42 3.22 -2.04 6.51
C GLU A 42 3.04 -2.45 7.98
N LEU A 43 2.86 -1.48 8.88
CA LEU A 43 2.58 -1.75 10.30
C LEU A 43 1.23 -2.47 10.49
N CYS A 44 0.17 -1.97 9.83
CA CYS A 44 -1.17 -2.54 9.92
C CYS A 44 -1.26 -3.96 9.38
N ALA A 45 -0.37 -4.36 8.46
CA ALA A 45 -0.30 -5.74 7.96
C ALA A 45 -0.04 -6.79 9.04
N GLU A 46 0.50 -6.40 10.20
CA GLU A 46 0.73 -7.33 11.32
C GLU A 46 -0.56 -7.73 12.06
N PHE A 47 -1.65 -6.97 11.95
CA PHE A 47 -2.85 -7.17 12.78
C PHE A 47 -4.18 -6.81 12.12
N TRP A 48 -4.18 -6.28 10.90
CA TRP A 48 -5.41 -6.03 10.15
C TRP A 48 -5.77 -7.21 9.27
N GLU A 49 -7.06 -7.41 9.08
CA GLU A 49 -7.56 -8.35 8.08
C GLU A 49 -7.12 -7.93 6.67
N PRO A 50 -6.73 -8.88 5.79
CA PRO A 50 -6.26 -8.58 4.44
C PRO A 50 -7.22 -7.70 3.62
N SER A 51 -8.53 -7.86 3.83
CA SER A 51 -9.56 -7.06 3.15
C SER A 51 -9.58 -5.60 3.60
N ALA A 52 -9.32 -5.33 4.88
CA ALA A 52 -9.22 -3.98 5.41
C ALA A 52 -7.97 -3.28 4.85
N LEU A 53 -6.84 -4.00 4.85
CA LEU A 53 -5.59 -3.49 4.31
C LEU A 53 -5.67 -3.23 2.80
N LEU A 54 -6.33 -4.11 2.04
CA LEU A 54 -6.57 -3.94 0.61
C LEU A 54 -7.35 -2.66 0.31
N ARG A 55 -8.36 -2.31 1.11
CA ARG A 55 -9.12 -1.06 0.92
C ARG A 55 -8.24 0.18 1.10
N GLU A 56 -7.37 0.19 2.09
CA GLU A 56 -6.45 1.32 2.28
C GLU A 56 -5.40 1.42 1.16
N TRP A 57 -4.87 0.29 0.69
CA TRP A 57 -4.03 0.27 -0.51
C TRP A 57 -4.74 0.87 -1.73
N GLN A 58 -6.00 0.50 -1.96
CA GLN A 58 -6.79 1.01 -3.08
C GLN A 58 -7.04 2.52 -2.97
N LYS A 59 -7.31 3.03 -1.76
CA LYS A 59 -7.42 4.48 -1.52
C LYS A 59 -6.10 5.18 -1.83
N LEU A 60 -4.98 4.64 -1.35
CA LEU A 60 -3.67 5.24 -1.55
C LEU A 60 -3.28 5.30 -3.04
N ILE A 61 -3.51 4.23 -3.78
CA ILE A 61 -3.31 4.16 -5.24
C ILE A 61 -4.21 5.15 -5.97
N PHE A 62 -5.47 5.31 -5.53
CA PHE A 62 -6.39 6.26 -6.14
C PHE A 62 -5.94 7.72 -5.98
N VAL A 63 -5.34 8.05 -4.83
CA VAL A 63 -4.82 9.41 -4.55
C VAL A 63 -3.47 9.66 -5.24
N HIS A 64 -2.70 8.61 -5.52
CA HIS A 64 -1.38 8.73 -6.16
C HIS A 64 -1.21 7.79 -7.36
N PRO A 65 -2.05 7.91 -8.40
CA PRO A 65 -2.06 6.99 -9.53
C PRO A 65 -0.80 7.10 -10.39
N ASN A 66 -0.09 8.22 -10.34
CA ASN A 66 1.14 8.51 -11.09
C ASN A 66 2.43 8.03 -10.40
N LYS A 67 2.35 7.48 -9.18
CA LYS A 67 3.53 6.98 -8.45
C LYS A 67 3.80 5.51 -8.78
N THR A 68 4.65 5.25 -9.76
CA THR A 68 4.96 3.86 -10.18
C THR A 68 5.52 2.98 -9.06
N ALA A 69 6.37 3.52 -8.18
CA ALA A 69 6.89 2.78 -7.03
C ALA A 69 5.78 2.33 -6.05
N LEU A 70 4.69 3.10 -5.95
CA LEU A 70 3.53 2.73 -5.14
C LEU A 70 2.78 1.55 -5.77
N TRP A 71 2.62 1.55 -7.09
CA TRP A 71 2.04 0.43 -7.84
C TRP A 71 2.84 -0.86 -7.66
N GLN A 72 4.17 -0.80 -7.73
CA GLN A 72 5.04 -1.96 -7.51
C GLN A 72 4.80 -2.58 -6.12
N LYS A 73 4.78 -1.76 -5.07
CA LYS A 73 4.51 -2.23 -3.70
C LYS A 73 3.11 -2.83 -3.56
N TYR A 74 2.10 -2.21 -4.18
CA TYR A 74 0.73 -2.70 -4.15
C TYR A 74 0.56 -4.03 -4.90
N LEU A 75 1.17 -4.18 -6.08
CA LEU A 75 1.18 -5.42 -6.85
C LEU A 75 1.83 -6.55 -6.06
N LEU A 76 3.00 -6.28 -5.46
CA LEU A 76 3.71 -7.24 -4.60
C LEU A 76 2.85 -7.65 -3.39
N PHE A 77 2.20 -6.69 -2.74
CA PHE A 77 1.26 -6.96 -1.66
C PHE A 77 0.16 -7.92 -2.14
N CYS A 78 -0.52 -7.64 -3.24
CA CYS A 78 -1.59 -8.51 -3.74
C CYS A 78 -1.09 -9.91 -4.13
N GLN A 79 0.14 -10.02 -4.67
CA GLN A 79 0.75 -11.31 -5.01
C GLN A 79 1.07 -12.15 -3.77
N SER A 80 1.51 -11.51 -2.67
CA SER A 80 1.85 -12.19 -1.41
C SER A 80 0.64 -12.72 -0.62
N GLN A 81 -0.59 -12.33 -0.99
CA GLN A 81 -1.80 -12.70 -0.26
C GLN A 81 -2.34 -14.07 -0.69
N PHE A 82 -1.68 -15.13 -0.22
CA PHE A 82 -1.97 -16.53 -0.61
C PHE A 82 -3.46 -16.91 -0.55
N SER A 83 -4.18 -16.49 0.50
CA SER A 83 -5.59 -16.83 0.72
C SER A 83 -6.56 -16.25 -0.32
N THR A 84 -6.17 -15.17 -1.02
CA THR A 84 -7.04 -14.46 -1.97
C THR A 84 -6.41 -14.29 -3.36
N PHE A 85 -5.28 -14.95 -3.58
CA PHE A 85 -4.53 -14.90 -4.82
C PHE A 85 -5.22 -15.72 -5.90
N THR A 86 -5.39 -15.12 -7.08
CA THR A 86 -5.68 -15.85 -8.31
C THR A 86 -4.93 -15.19 -9.46
N VAL A 87 -4.46 -16.00 -10.42
CA VAL A 87 -3.74 -15.50 -11.60
C VAL A 87 -4.59 -14.49 -12.37
N ALA A 88 -5.89 -14.78 -12.56
CA ALA A 88 -6.81 -13.88 -13.26
C ALA A 88 -6.94 -12.51 -12.57
N LYS A 89 -7.02 -12.50 -11.23
CA LYS A 89 -7.12 -11.26 -10.44
C LYS A 89 -5.83 -10.43 -10.53
N ILE A 90 -4.67 -11.07 -10.40
CA ILE A 90 -3.38 -10.38 -10.49
C ILE A 90 -3.14 -9.87 -11.91
N HIS A 91 -3.45 -10.66 -12.94
CA HIS A 91 -3.37 -10.24 -14.33
C HIS A 91 -4.25 -9.01 -14.61
N GLY A 92 -5.50 -9.01 -14.15
CA GLY A 92 -6.38 -7.84 -14.25
C GLY A 92 -5.84 -6.61 -13.50
N LEU A 93 -5.14 -6.82 -12.39
CA LEU A 93 -4.53 -5.74 -11.61
C LEU A 93 -3.33 -5.10 -12.34
N TYR A 94 -2.48 -5.92 -12.97
CA TYR A 94 -1.42 -5.44 -13.86
C TYR A 94 -2.00 -4.65 -15.04
N GLY A 95 -3.07 -5.16 -15.67
CA GLY A 95 -3.76 -4.44 -16.74
C GLY A 95 -4.25 -3.05 -16.31
N LYS A 96 -4.85 -2.96 -15.11
CA LYS A 96 -5.27 -1.66 -14.53
C LYS A 96 -4.08 -0.74 -14.22
N CYS A 97 -3.00 -1.28 -13.68
CA CYS A 97 -1.77 -0.54 -13.39
C CYS A 97 -1.20 0.09 -14.67
N LEU A 98 -0.96 -0.73 -15.69
CA LEU A 98 -0.37 -0.31 -16.96
C LEU A 98 -1.26 0.68 -17.71
N SER A 99 -2.58 0.45 -17.76
CA SER A 99 -3.49 1.40 -18.41
C SER A 99 -3.53 2.75 -17.70
N THR A 100 -3.50 2.75 -16.36
CA THR A 100 -3.46 3.98 -15.57
C THR A 100 -2.15 4.74 -15.82
N LEU A 101 -1.01 4.07 -15.78
CA LEU A 101 0.29 4.72 -15.98
C LEU A 101 0.50 5.16 -17.42
N SER A 102 -0.02 4.43 -18.40
CA SER A 102 -0.06 4.86 -19.80
C SER A 102 -0.84 6.17 -19.95
N ALA A 103 -2.02 6.27 -19.31
CA ALA A 103 -2.84 7.48 -19.31
C ALA A 103 -2.19 8.65 -18.55
N VAL A 104 -1.29 8.37 -17.61
CA VAL A 104 -0.45 9.40 -16.95
C VAL A 104 0.64 9.89 -17.92
N LEU A 105 1.29 8.98 -18.64
CA LEU A 105 2.37 9.29 -19.58
C LEU A 105 1.88 10.06 -20.81
N ASP A 106 0.72 9.70 -21.36
CA ASP A 106 0.13 10.38 -22.52
C ASP A 106 -0.59 11.69 -22.17
N GLY A 107 -0.67 12.03 -20.86
CA GLY A 107 -1.28 13.26 -20.37
C GLY A 107 -2.81 13.23 -20.27
N SER A 108 -3.46 12.08 -20.49
CA SER A 108 -4.91 11.93 -20.30
C SER A 108 -5.35 12.15 -18.85
N ILE A 109 -4.49 11.83 -17.86
CA ILE A 109 -4.72 12.15 -16.44
C ILE A 109 -4.18 13.55 -16.12
N LEU A 110 -5.06 14.55 -16.21
CA LEU A 110 -4.72 15.95 -15.97
C LEU A 110 -4.42 16.29 -14.51
N SER A 111 -5.01 15.56 -13.56
CA SER A 111 -4.86 15.83 -12.13
C SER A 111 -3.55 15.31 -11.54
N HIS A 112 -2.88 14.38 -12.22
CA HIS A 112 -1.69 13.68 -11.72
C HIS A 112 -0.71 13.48 -12.88
N PRO A 113 0.11 14.49 -13.21
CA PRO A 113 1.04 14.41 -14.33
C PRO A 113 2.11 13.34 -14.11
N ALA A 114 2.75 12.90 -15.20
CA ALA A 114 3.87 11.98 -15.14
C ALA A 114 5.00 12.53 -14.25
N LEU A 115 5.61 11.64 -13.47
CA LEU A 115 6.76 11.96 -12.65
C LEU A 115 8.04 11.62 -13.41
N PRO A 116 9.19 12.24 -13.06
CA PRO A 116 10.47 11.84 -13.63
C PRO A 116 10.72 10.34 -13.43
N GLY A 117 11.11 9.63 -14.50
CA GLY A 117 11.35 8.20 -14.46
C GLY A 117 10.11 7.31 -14.59
N THR A 118 8.91 7.88 -14.82
CA THR A 118 7.67 7.07 -14.96
C THR A 118 7.76 6.08 -16.13
N GLU A 119 8.33 6.48 -17.26
CA GLU A 119 8.43 5.62 -18.46
C GLU A 119 9.31 4.40 -18.19
N GLU A 120 10.52 4.60 -17.66
CA GLU A 120 11.46 3.53 -17.31
C GLU A 120 10.88 2.63 -16.22
N ALA A 121 10.20 3.21 -15.23
CA ALA A 121 9.57 2.45 -14.16
C ALA A 121 8.38 1.61 -14.65
N VAL A 122 7.65 2.06 -15.68
CA VAL A 122 6.58 1.27 -16.31
C VAL A 122 7.14 0.05 -17.02
N PHE A 123 8.29 0.18 -17.69
CA PHE A 123 8.98 -0.96 -18.30
C PHE A 123 9.54 -1.97 -17.27
N ALA A 124 9.74 -1.54 -16.03
CA ALA A 124 10.29 -2.36 -14.94
C ALA A 124 9.23 -3.01 -14.02
N LEU A 125 7.93 -2.86 -14.32
CA LEU A 125 6.81 -3.47 -13.58
C LEU A 125 6.66 -4.97 -13.84
#